data_AF-A0A9P8F8H7-F1
#
_entry.id   AF-A0A9P8F8H7-F1
#
_cell.length_a   1.000
_cell.length_b   1.000
_cell.length_c   1.000
_cell.angle_alpha   90.00
_cell.angle_beta   90.00
_cell.angle_gamma   90.00
#
_symmetry.space_group_name_H-M   'P 1'
#
loop_
_entity.id
_entity.type
_entity.pdbx_description
1 polymer ?
#
loop_
_entity_poly.entity_id
_entity_poly.type
_entity_poly.pdbx_seq_one_letter_code
_entity_poly.pdbx_strand_id
1 'polypeptide(L)'
;SFADPHAPMTYNVITKWYRPPELYYQANFYSGAVDIWSVGCVFAELVIRWPFLHQTPDGDLAMIGKICEQVGTPTEDNWPGVSKLRGYVPVAKEDVKPVKKRADWETNFGTVGPTGADLLMQMFALDPRKRPTAAQVLEHPYWTADPRPSRLEELPRQGGGLDTMGEDLKRRGGELPNTRGDKVARKIDFASMKG
;
A
#
# COMPACT_ATOMS: atom_id res chain seq x y z
N SER A 1 6.18 3.96 19.66
CA SER A 1 5.49 4.81 18.66
C SER A 1 6.19 6.16 18.65
N PHE A 2 6.60 6.68 17.50
CA PHE A 2 7.31 7.97 17.37
C PHE A 2 6.38 9.20 17.30
N ALA A 3 5.07 9.00 17.44
CA ALA A 3 4.08 10.08 17.48
C ALA A 3 3.52 10.25 18.90
N ASP A 4 3.32 11.50 19.31
CA ASP A 4 2.57 11.86 20.52
C ASP A 4 1.11 11.40 20.37
N PRO A 5 0.60 10.50 21.23
CA PRO A 5 -0.77 9.98 21.14
C PRO A 5 -1.87 11.05 21.19
N HIS A 6 -1.54 12.26 21.66
CA HIS A 6 -2.49 13.35 21.87
C HIS A 6 -2.35 14.49 20.85
N ALA A 7 -1.34 14.46 19.99
CA ALA A 7 -1.18 15.45 18.94
C ALA A 7 -1.95 15.01 17.68
N PRO A 8 -2.82 15.87 17.10
CA PRO A 8 -3.47 15.56 15.83
C PRO A 8 -2.44 15.47 14.71
N MET A 9 -2.53 14.40 13.92
CA MET A 9 -1.69 14.12 12.77
C MET A 9 -2.40 14.48 11.46
N THR A 10 -1.64 14.73 10.38
CA THR A 10 -2.20 15.08 9.06
C THR A 10 -2.69 13.84 8.32
N TYR A 11 -3.91 13.87 7.81
CA TYR A 11 -4.47 12.74 7.07
C TYR A 11 -3.98 12.63 5.62
N ASN A 12 -3.47 13.72 5.03
CA ASN A 12 -3.03 13.74 3.63
C ASN A 12 -1.58 13.30 3.49
N VAL A 13 -1.30 12.06 3.89
CA VAL A 13 0.01 11.41 3.80
C VAL A 13 -0.13 10.08 3.07
N ILE A 14 1.01 9.48 2.70
CA ILE A 14 1.09 8.24 1.90
C ILE A 14 0.58 8.46 0.46
N THR A 15 1.28 7.88 -0.51
CA THR A 15 0.86 7.85 -1.92
C THR A 15 -0.49 7.16 -2.03
N LYS A 16 -1.42 7.74 -2.82
CA LYS A 16 -2.84 7.33 -2.81
C LYS A 16 -3.07 5.81 -2.94
N TRP A 17 -2.42 5.12 -3.87
CA TRP A 17 -2.61 3.67 -4.04
C TRP A 17 -2.19 2.81 -2.83
N TYR A 18 -1.43 3.37 -1.90
CA TYR A 18 -0.94 2.71 -0.68
C TYR A 18 -1.61 3.28 0.58
N ARG A 19 -2.49 4.29 0.44
CA ARG A 19 -3.13 4.97 1.56
C ARG A 19 -4.26 4.12 2.14
N PRO A 20 -4.33 3.94 3.47
CA PRO A 20 -5.40 3.18 4.12
C PRO A 20 -6.72 3.96 4.20
N PRO A 21 -7.86 3.29 4.43
CA PRO A 21 -9.18 3.92 4.43
C PRO A 21 -9.38 4.99 5.51
N GLU A 22 -8.76 4.88 6.69
CA GLU A 22 -8.86 5.88 7.76
C GLU A 22 -8.32 7.24 7.36
N LEU A 23 -7.29 7.28 6.52
CA LEU A 23 -6.72 8.54 6.04
C LEU A 23 -7.61 9.18 4.97
N TYR A 24 -8.28 8.36 4.15
CA TYR A 24 -9.32 8.85 3.24
C TYR A 24 -10.54 9.40 4.00
N TYR A 25 -10.88 8.79 5.14
CA TYR A 25 -11.91 9.30 6.04
C TYR A 25 -11.41 10.40 7.00
N GLN A 26 -10.22 10.95 6.77
CA GLN A 26 -9.67 12.08 7.53
C GLN A 26 -9.51 11.81 9.02
N ALA A 27 -9.05 10.60 9.39
CA ALA A 27 -8.64 10.32 10.76
C ALA A 27 -7.39 11.13 11.12
N ASN A 28 -7.45 11.84 12.24
CA ASN A 28 -6.34 12.65 12.74
C ASN A 28 -5.58 11.97 13.90
N PHE A 29 -6.08 10.83 14.38
CA PHE A 29 -5.43 10.01 15.38
C PHE A 29 -5.28 8.61 14.80
N TYR A 30 -4.08 8.28 14.34
CA TYR A 30 -3.75 7.00 13.75
C TYR A 30 -2.41 6.51 14.30
N SER A 31 -2.12 5.23 14.08
CA SER A 31 -0.92 4.56 14.58
C SER A 31 -0.15 3.93 13.42
N GLY A 32 0.89 3.14 13.71
CA GLY A 32 1.62 2.37 12.69
C GLY A 32 0.77 1.39 11.87
N ALA A 33 -0.53 1.20 12.19
CA ALA A 33 -1.47 0.46 11.37
C ALA A 33 -1.63 1.03 9.94
N VAL A 34 -1.33 2.33 9.74
CA VAL A 34 -1.31 2.95 8.39
C VAL A 34 -0.19 2.40 7.52
N ASP A 35 0.95 2.10 8.13
CA ASP A 35 2.12 1.54 7.44
C ASP A 35 1.88 0.07 7.09
N ILE A 36 1.21 -0.68 7.97
CA ILE A 36 0.87 -2.09 7.73
C ILE A 36 -0.01 -2.24 6.49
N TRP A 37 -0.99 -1.35 6.29
CA TRP A 37 -1.77 -1.33 5.06
C TRP A 37 -0.90 -1.08 3.83
N SER A 38 0.00 -0.10 3.91
CA SER A 38 0.93 0.25 2.82
C SER A 38 1.83 -0.94 2.45
N VAL A 39 2.37 -1.66 3.44
CA VAL A 39 3.14 -2.89 3.24
C VAL A 39 2.25 -3.97 2.62
N GLY A 40 0.99 -4.06 3.01
CA GLY A 40 0.00 -4.96 2.39
C GLY A 40 -0.19 -4.67 0.90
N CYS A 41 -0.31 -3.39 0.51
CA CYS A 41 -0.37 -2.99 -0.89
C CYS A 41 0.89 -3.39 -1.66
N VAL A 42 2.08 -3.18 -1.09
CA VAL A 42 3.35 -3.60 -1.72
C VAL A 42 3.41 -5.12 -1.85
N PHE A 43 3.00 -5.86 -0.81
CA PHE A 43 3.00 -7.32 -0.85
C PHE A 43 2.03 -7.83 -1.93
N ALA A 44 0.80 -7.31 -1.98
CA ALA A 44 -0.15 -7.62 -3.04
C ALA A 44 0.42 -7.33 -4.44
N GLU A 45 1.07 -6.18 -4.61
CA GLU A 45 1.69 -5.77 -5.88
C GLU A 45 2.86 -6.67 -6.30
N LEU A 46 3.69 -7.13 -5.35
CA LEU A 46 4.75 -8.10 -5.65
C LEU A 46 4.18 -9.42 -6.20
N VAL A 47 3.00 -9.80 -5.71
CA VAL A 47 2.31 -11.03 -6.11
C VAL A 47 1.68 -10.90 -7.50
N ILE A 48 0.90 -9.84 -7.72
CA ILE A 48 0.13 -9.67 -8.97
C ILE A 48 0.89 -8.88 -10.05
N ARG A 49 2.09 -8.36 -9.72
CA ARG A 49 2.94 -7.51 -10.57
C ARG A 49 2.25 -6.26 -11.11
N TRP A 50 1.24 -5.79 -10.40
CA TRP A 50 0.44 -4.62 -10.73
C TRP A 50 -0.03 -3.93 -9.43
N PRO A 51 -0.16 -2.59 -9.38
CA PRO A 51 -0.59 -1.93 -8.16
C PRO A 51 -2.03 -2.34 -7.78
N PHE A 52 -2.18 -2.93 -6.60
CA PHE A 52 -3.43 -3.58 -6.16
C PHE A 52 -4.63 -2.62 -6.10
N LEU A 53 -4.43 -1.42 -5.56
CA LEU A 53 -5.44 -0.36 -5.47
C LEU A 53 -5.24 0.71 -6.53
N HIS A 54 -4.72 0.34 -7.70
CA HIS A 54 -4.66 1.27 -8.84
C HIS A 54 -6.06 1.79 -9.18
N GLN A 55 -6.20 3.11 -9.26
CA GLN A 55 -7.44 3.75 -9.67
C GLN A 55 -7.17 5.07 -10.40
N THR A 56 -7.86 5.27 -11.51
CA THR A 56 -7.82 6.49 -12.33
C THR A 56 -9.25 6.86 -12.76
N PRO A 57 -9.75 8.08 -12.51
CA PRO A 57 -9.09 9.16 -11.76
C PRO A 57 -8.88 8.78 -10.28
N ASP A 58 -7.78 9.25 -9.70
CA ASP A 58 -7.31 8.87 -8.36
C ASP A 58 -7.90 9.77 -7.24
N GLY A 59 -9.12 10.31 -7.44
CA GLY A 59 -9.78 11.12 -6.42
C GLY A 59 -10.11 10.32 -5.16
N ASP A 60 -10.18 10.97 -3.99
CA ASP A 60 -10.39 10.29 -2.71
C ASP A 60 -11.65 9.40 -2.71
N LEU A 61 -12.76 9.87 -3.27
CA LEU A 61 -13.98 9.07 -3.39
C LEU A 61 -13.82 7.86 -4.32
N ALA A 62 -13.06 8.00 -5.41
CA ALA A 62 -12.78 6.92 -6.34
C ALA A 62 -11.86 5.87 -5.68
N MET A 63 -10.87 6.30 -4.91
CA MET A 63 -9.99 5.43 -4.11
C MET A 63 -10.78 4.67 -3.03
N ILE A 64 -11.69 5.34 -2.31
CA ILE A 64 -12.62 4.68 -1.38
C ILE A 64 -13.45 3.62 -2.11
N GLY A 65 -14.00 3.96 -3.29
CA GLY A 65 -14.72 3.01 -4.13
C GLY A 65 -13.88 1.78 -4.50
N LYS A 66 -12.60 1.99 -4.84
CA LYS A 66 -11.65 0.90 -5.12
C LYS A 66 -11.40 0.01 -3.90
N ILE A 67 -11.26 0.59 -2.71
CA ILE A 67 -11.12 -0.17 -1.46
C ILE A 67 -12.38 -0.98 -1.18
N CYS A 68 -13.56 -0.39 -1.36
CA CYS A 68 -14.84 -1.09 -1.21
C CYS A 68 -14.97 -2.29 -2.16
N GLU A 69 -14.49 -2.16 -3.40
CA GLU A 69 -14.49 -3.25 -4.39
C GLU A 69 -13.54 -4.38 -4.01
N GLN A 70 -12.29 -4.04 -3.65
CA GLN A 70 -11.21 -5.00 -3.46
C GLN A 70 -11.21 -5.66 -2.07
N VAL A 71 -11.63 -4.93 -1.03
CA VAL A 71 -11.57 -5.38 0.38
C VAL A 71 -12.96 -5.50 0.98
N GLY A 72 -13.83 -4.54 0.73
CA GLY A 72 -15.20 -4.47 1.26
C GLY A 72 -15.55 -3.09 1.82
N THR A 73 -16.83 -2.83 2.03
CA THR A 73 -17.31 -1.52 2.48
C THR A 73 -17.17 -1.36 4.01
N PRO A 74 -16.50 -0.29 4.49
CA PRO A 74 -16.48 0.05 5.91
C PRO A 74 -17.87 0.39 6.45
N THR A 75 -18.31 -0.36 7.45
CA THR A 75 -19.59 -0.14 8.16
C THR A 75 -19.35 -0.18 9.66
N GLU A 76 -20.34 0.27 10.44
CA GLU A 76 -20.26 0.19 11.91
C GLU A 76 -20.12 -1.25 12.44
N ASP A 77 -20.58 -2.25 11.69
CA ASP A 77 -20.47 -3.66 12.08
C ASP A 77 -19.01 -4.16 12.00
N ASN A 78 -18.30 -3.80 10.94
CA ASN A 78 -16.92 -4.26 10.72
C ASN A 78 -15.86 -3.31 11.29
N TRP A 79 -16.20 -2.03 11.40
CA TRP A 79 -15.37 -0.96 11.95
C TRP A 79 -16.23 -0.02 12.83
N PRO A 80 -16.42 -0.38 14.12
CA PRO A 80 -17.17 0.44 15.06
C PRO A 80 -16.56 1.83 15.23
N GLY A 81 -17.34 2.88 14.98
CA GLY A 81 -16.94 4.29 15.04
C GLY A 81 -16.49 4.90 13.70
N VAL A 82 -16.49 4.14 12.59
CA VAL A 82 -16.11 4.67 11.27
C VAL A 82 -16.99 5.84 10.84
N SER A 83 -18.28 5.82 11.19
CA SER A 83 -19.25 6.88 10.88
C SER A 83 -18.96 8.20 11.59
N LYS A 84 -18.11 8.19 12.63
CA LYS A 84 -17.72 9.39 13.39
C LYS A 84 -16.53 10.12 12.76
N LEU A 85 -15.89 9.52 11.75
CA LEU A 85 -14.77 10.15 11.05
C LEU A 85 -15.27 11.28 10.14
N ARG A 86 -14.53 12.40 10.13
CA ARG A 86 -14.95 13.63 9.42
C ARG A 86 -15.19 13.40 7.93
N GLY A 87 -14.38 12.57 7.29
CA GLY A 87 -14.46 12.27 5.87
C GLY A 87 -15.33 11.05 5.54
N TYR A 88 -16.05 10.46 6.51
CA TYR A 88 -16.87 9.28 6.25
C TYR A 88 -17.99 9.59 5.25
N VAL A 89 -18.12 8.72 4.24
CA VAL A 89 -19.18 8.80 3.24
C VAL A 89 -20.11 7.62 3.45
N PRO A 90 -21.36 7.84 3.93
CA PRO A 90 -22.34 6.79 4.07
C PRO A 90 -22.64 6.13 2.72
N VAL A 91 -22.66 4.81 2.70
CA VAL A 91 -23.02 4.00 1.53
C VAL A 91 -24.42 3.42 1.76
N ALA A 92 -25.29 3.50 0.74
CA ALA A 92 -26.61 2.89 0.80
C ALA A 92 -26.49 1.38 1.02
N LYS A 93 -27.44 0.77 1.72
CA LYS A 93 -27.33 -0.66 2.10
C LYS A 93 -27.22 -1.57 0.88
N GLU A 94 -27.85 -1.18 -0.22
CA GLU A 94 -27.88 -1.89 -1.49
C GLU A 94 -26.51 -1.85 -2.20
N ASP A 95 -25.70 -0.84 -1.91
CA ASP A 95 -24.36 -0.63 -2.49
C ASP A 95 -23.22 -1.17 -1.62
N VAL A 96 -23.52 -1.63 -0.39
CA VAL A 96 -22.54 -2.22 0.52
C VAL A 96 -21.95 -3.47 -0.10
N LYS A 97 -20.62 -3.46 -0.29
CA LYS A 97 -19.86 -4.63 -0.71
C LYS A 97 -19.44 -5.43 0.53
N PRO A 98 -19.74 -6.74 0.59
CA PRO A 98 -19.31 -7.56 1.72
C PRO A 98 -17.78 -7.60 1.80
N VAL A 99 -17.25 -7.70 3.02
CA VAL A 99 -15.82 -7.90 3.24
C VAL A 99 -15.39 -9.22 2.60
N LYS A 100 -14.32 -9.17 1.81
CA LYS A 100 -13.76 -10.35 1.13
C LYS A 100 -13.35 -11.41 2.16
N LYS A 101 -13.77 -12.65 1.91
CA LYS A 101 -13.46 -13.80 2.76
C LYS A 101 -12.12 -14.39 2.36
N ARG A 102 -11.55 -15.23 3.23
CA ARG A 102 -10.29 -15.95 2.97
C ARG A 102 -10.22 -16.58 1.58
N ALA A 103 -11.30 -17.25 1.15
CA ALA A 103 -11.36 -17.89 -0.18
C ALA A 103 -11.17 -16.90 -1.35
N ASP A 104 -11.66 -15.66 -1.22
CA ASP A 104 -11.46 -14.62 -2.23
C ASP A 104 -9.97 -14.23 -2.32
N TRP A 105 -9.30 -14.09 -1.18
CA TRP A 105 -7.87 -13.79 -1.10
C TRP A 105 -7.02 -14.93 -1.63
N GLU A 106 -7.35 -16.19 -1.29
CA GLU A 106 -6.68 -17.37 -1.83
C GLU A 106 -6.85 -17.49 -3.35
N THR A 107 -8.01 -17.08 -3.89
CA THR A 107 -8.25 -17.05 -5.34
C THR A 107 -7.39 -15.99 -6.03
N ASN A 108 -7.35 -14.78 -5.47
CA ASN A 108 -6.63 -13.64 -6.09
C ASN A 108 -5.11 -13.68 -5.87
N PHE A 109 -4.65 -14.30 -4.79
CA PHE A 109 -3.24 -14.33 -4.35
C PHE A 109 -2.73 -15.76 -4.13
N GLY A 110 -3.26 -16.74 -4.86
CA GLY A 110 -2.94 -18.15 -4.66
C GLY A 110 -1.46 -18.52 -4.82
N THR A 111 -0.66 -17.69 -5.50
CA THR A 111 0.78 -17.90 -5.70
C THR A 111 1.60 -17.80 -4.41
N VAL A 112 1.10 -17.11 -3.37
CA VAL A 112 1.75 -17.08 -2.03
C VAL A 112 1.24 -18.17 -1.09
N GLY A 113 0.34 -19.03 -1.57
CA GLY A 113 -0.28 -20.09 -0.79
C GLY A 113 -1.26 -19.59 0.28
N PRO A 114 -1.91 -20.51 1.01
CA PRO A 114 -2.97 -20.17 1.98
C PRO A 114 -2.48 -19.28 3.13
N THR A 115 -1.26 -19.50 3.61
CA THR A 115 -0.65 -18.71 4.69
C THR A 115 -0.29 -17.30 4.23
N GLY A 116 0.15 -17.12 2.99
CA GLY A 116 0.43 -15.80 2.43
C GLY A 116 -0.86 -15.00 2.19
N ALA A 117 -1.88 -15.65 1.63
CA ALA A 117 -3.21 -15.05 1.44
C ALA A 117 -3.84 -14.62 2.77
N ASP A 118 -3.67 -15.43 3.83
CA ASP A 118 -4.10 -15.10 5.19
C ASP A 118 -3.41 -13.86 5.75
N LEU A 119 -2.08 -13.80 5.65
CA LEU A 119 -1.30 -12.65 6.09
C LEU A 119 -1.78 -11.38 5.39
N LEU A 120 -1.94 -11.45 4.07
CA LEU A 120 -2.40 -10.34 3.26
C LEU A 120 -3.81 -9.88 3.67
N MET A 121 -4.74 -10.83 3.84
CA MET A 121 -6.10 -10.55 4.34
C MET A 121 -6.09 -9.82 5.69
N GLN A 122 -5.23 -10.24 6.63
CA GLN A 122 -5.12 -9.60 7.95
C GLN A 122 -4.56 -8.18 7.86
N MET A 123 -3.58 -7.93 6.99
CA MET A 123 -3.00 -6.60 6.76
C MET A 123 -4.02 -5.61 6.16
N PHE A 124 -5.02 -6.11 5.43
CA PHE A 124 -6.12 -5.33 4.84
C PHE A 124 -7.39 -5.25 5.70
N ALA A 125 -7.31 -5.55 7.01
CA ALA A 125 -8.44 -5.33 7.90
C ALA A 125 -8.89 -3.85 7.87
N LEU A 126 -10.17 -3.60 7.61
CA LEU A 126 -10.70 -2.23 7.45
C LEU A 126 -10.49 -1.40 8.72
N ASP A 127 -10.86 -1.96 9.87
CA ASP A 127 -10.62 -1.36 11.18
C ASP A 127 -9.11 -1.43 11.51
N PRO A 128 -8.40 -0.28 11.65
CA PRO A 128 -6.97 -0.27 11.92
C PRO A 128 -6.60 -0.92 13.26
N ARG A 129 -7.55 -1.04 14.21
CA ARG A 129 -7.34 -1.74 15.49
C ARG A 129 -7.25 -3.25 15.33
N LYS A 130 -7.79 -3.78 14.24
CA LYS A 130 -7.77 -5.22 13.91
C LYS A 130 -6.62 -5.60 12.98
N ARG A 131 -5.85 -4.63 12.48
CA ARG A 131 -4.64 -4.91 11.69
C ARG A 131 -3.52 -5.41 12.59
N PRO A 132 -2.72 -6.39 12.15
CA PRO A 132 -1.56 -6.85 12.91
C PRO A 132 -0.53 -5.74 13.01
N THR A 133 0.19 -5.69 14.13
CA THR A 133 1.39 -4.88 14.26
C THR A 133 2.54 -5.46 13.43
N ALA A 134 3.59 -4.67 13.18
CA ALA A 134 4.77 -5.16 12.46
C ALA A 134 5.40 -6.39 13.13
N ALA A 135 5.41 -6.44 14.47
CA ALA A 135 5.88 -7.62 15.21
C ALA A 135 5.01 -8.86 14.92
N GLN A 136 3.68 -8.72 14.98
CA GLN A 136 2.75 -9.80 14.67
C GLN A 136 2.84 -10.26 13.20
N VAL A 137 3.10 -9.33 12.27
CA VAL A 137 3.37 -9.67 10.87
C VAL A 137 4.61 -10.55 10.76
N LEU A 138 5.70 -10.24 11.45
CA LEU A 138 6.95 -11.02 11.43
C LEU A 138 6.81 -12.40 12.10
N GLU A 139 5.91 -12.53 13.07
CA GLU A 139 5.60 -13.80 13.75
C GLU A 139 4.63 -14.70 12.95
N HIS A 140 4.09 -14.20 11.83
CA HIS A 140 3.09 -14.94 11.05
C HIS A 140 3.65 -16.24 10.45
N PRO A 141 2.87 -17.35 10.44
CA PRO A 141 3.32 -18.64 9.90
C PRO A 141 3.84 -18.62 8.45
N TYR A 142 3.45 -17.60 7.68
CA TYR A 142 3.91 -17.38 6.30
C TYR A 142 5.44 -17.39 6.17
N TRP A 143 6.16 -16.82 7.13
CA TRP A 143 7.63 -16.74 7.07
C TRP A 143 8.34 -18.04 7.41
N THR A 144 7.64 -18.97 8.06
CA THR A 144 8.20 -20.25 8.51
C THR A 144 7.69 -21.45 7.72
N ALA A 145 6.56 -21.29 7.01
CA ALA A 145 5.98 -22.30 6.14
C ALA A 145 6.85 -22.57 4.91
N ASP A 146 6.67 -23.74 4.30
CA ASP A 146 7.29 -24.06 3.02
C ASP A 146 6.52 -23.42 1.85
N PRO A 147 7.22 -22.98 0.78
CA PRO A 147 8.67 -22.98 0.64
C PRO A 147 9.34 -21.87 1.47
N ARG A 148 10.51 -22.18 2.05
CA ARG A 148 11.31 -21.20 2.78
C ARG A 148 11.71 -20.03 1.88
N PRO A 149 11.83 -18.80 2.41
CA PRO A 149 12.30 -17.66 1.63
C PRO A 149 13.66 -17.94 0.97
N SER A 150 13.78 -17.56 -0.30
CA SER A 150 15.06 -17.63 -1.02
C SER A 150 16.14 -16.85 -0.28
N ARG A 151 17.38 -17.34 -0.36
CA ARG A 151 18.52 -16.61 0.19
C ARG A 151 18.70 -15.30 -0.57
N LEU A 152 19.22 -14.27 0.10
CA LEU A 152 19.41 -12.95 -0.49
C LEU A 152 20.26 -13.00 -1.77
N GLU A 153 21.25 -13.89 -1.81
CA GLU A 153 22.16 -14.06 -2.93
C GLU A 153 21.48 -14.64 -4.17
N GLU A 154 20.39 -15.38 -3.98
CA GLU A 154 19.61 -16.08 -5.01
C GLU A 154 18.45 -15.22 -5.54
N LEU A 155 18.19 -14.05 -4.94
CA LEU A 155 17.13 -13.17 -5.42
C LEU A 155 17.44 -12.64 -6.83
N PRO A 156 16.40 -12.47 -7.68
CA PRO A 156 16.56 -11.87 -9.00
C PRO A 156 17.18 -10.48 -8.88
N ARG A 157 18.30 -10.26 -9.56
CA ARG A 157 18.96 -8.95 -9.64
C ARG A 157 18.45 -8.23 -10.89
N GLN A 158 17.92 -7.02 -10.74
CA GLN A 158 17.97 -6.07 -11.85
C GLN A 158 19.46 -5.77 -12.12
N GLY A 159 19.86 -5.55 -13.37
CA GLY A 159 21.27 -5.28 -13.68
C GLY A 159 21.86 -4.20 -12.76
N GLY A 160 23.01 -4.49 -12.12
CA GLY A 160 23.62 -3.68 -11.06
C GLY A 160 23.43 -4.31 -9.67
N GLY A 161 24.48 -4.91 -9.12
CA GLY A 161 24.42 -5.70 -7.88
C GLY A 161 24.23 -4.91 -6.58
N LEU A 162 24.44 -5.57 -5.44
CA LEU A 162 24.33 -5.00 -4.09
C LEU A 162 25.17 -3.73 -3.89
N ASP A 163 26.33 -3.65 -4.55
CA ASP A 163 27.18 -2.46 -4.52
C ASP A 163 26.49 -1.24 -5.15
N THR A 164 25.75 -1.45 -6.24
CA THR A 164 25.00 -0.40 -6.95
C THR A 164 23.81 0.09 -6.11
N MET A 165 23.08 -0.81 -5.45
CA MET A 165 22.02 -0.44 -4.50
C MET A 165 22.57 0.34 -3.30
N GLY A 166 23.71 -0.10 -2.75
CA GLY A 166 24.37 0.60 -1.64
C GLY A 166 24.90 1.98 -2.01
N GLU A 167 25.27 2.18 -3.28
CA GLU A 167 25.60 3.51 -3.82
C GLU A 167 24.36 4.36 -4.08
N ASP A 168 23.28 3.78 -4.63
CA ASP A 168 22.01 4.50 -4.89
C ASP A 168 21.36 5.00 -3.59
N LEU A 169 21.39 4.22 -2.52
CA LEU A 169 20.92 4.61 -1.18
C LEU A 169 21.73 5.77 -0.56
N LYS A 170 22.98 5.98 -1.01
CA LYS A 170 23.83 7.09 -0.59
C LYS A 170 23.62 8.36 -1.42
N ARG A 171 22.90 8.28 -2.55
CA ARG A 171 22.64 9.45 -3.41
C ARG A 171 21.58 10.35 -2.81
N ARG A 172 21.75 11.65 -3.01
CA ARG A 172 20.73 12.65 -2.64
C ARG A 172 19.60 12.59 -3.66
N GLY A 173 18.36 12.82 -3.20
CA GLY A 173 17.20 12.86 -4.08
C GLY A 173 17.40 13.86 -5.22
N GLY A 174 17.35 13.36 -6.47
CA GLY A 174 17.55 14.15 -7.69
C GLY A 174 18.76 13.76 -8.55
N GLU A 175 19.66 12.92 -8.06
CA GLU A 175 20.80 12.42 -8.83
C GLU A 175 20.43 11.15 -9.62
N LEU A 176 20.38 11.25 -10.95
CA LEU A 176 20.22 10.09 -11.82
C LEU A 176 21.57 9.39 -12.06
N PRO A 177 21.61 8.05 -12.15
CA PRO A 177 22.81 7.33 -12.56
C PRO A 177 23.22 7.79 -13.96
N ASN A 178 24.52 8.06 -14.13
CA ASN A 178 25.10 8.48 -15.38
C ASN A 178 25.11 7.29 -16.36
N THR A 179 23.94 6.96 -16.90
CA THR A 179 23.77 5.92 -17.90
C THR A 179 24.00 6.53 -19.28
N ARG A 180 24.48 5.67 -20.18
CA ARG A 180 24.92 5.96 -21.56
C ARG A 180 23.78 6.39 -22.51
N GLY A 181 22.76 7.08 -22.00
CA GLY A 181 21.61 7.65 -22.72
C GLY A 181 21.66 9.18 -22.86
N ASP A 182 22.70 9.83 -22.33
CA ASP A 182 22.89 11.30 -22.30
C ASP A 182 23.01 12.00 -23.67
N LYS A 183 22.82 11.26 -24.78
CA LYS A 183 22.92 11.80 -26.14
C LYS A 183 21.59 11.97 -26.88
N VAL A 184 20.44 11.71 -26.24
CA VAL A 184 19.13 11.79 -26.95
C VAL A 184 18.26 12.98 -26.52
N ALA A 185 18.61 13.70 -25.45
CA ALA A 185 17.93 14.95 -25.11
C ALA A 185 18.45 16.08 -26.01
N ARG A 186 17.87 16.24 -27.21
CA ARG A 186 17.94 17.53 -27.91
C ARG A 186 17.27 18.58 -27.02
N LYS A 187 18.07 19.49 -26.47
CA LYS A 187 17.63 20.73 -25.84
C LYS A 187 16.55 21.39 -26.69
N ILE A 188 15.33 21.51 -26.16
CA ILE A 188 14.34 22.43 -26.72
C ILE A 188 14.66 23.81 -26.14
N ASP A 189 15.20 24.69 -26.98
CA ASP A 189 15.42 26.09 -26.65
C ASP A 189 14.10 26.87 -26.82
N PHE A 190 13.54 27.36 -25.71
CA PHE A 190 12.35 28.22 -25.71
C PHE A 190 12.65 29.70 -25.99
N ALA A 191 13.88 30.03 -26.40
CA ALA A 191 14.29 31.40 -26.69
C ALA A 191 13.76 31.96 -28.03
N SER A 192 13.08 31.16 -28.86
CA SER A 192 12.55 31.60 -30.16
C SER A 192 11.03 31.75 -30.25
N MET A 193 10.27 31.65 -29.15
CA MET A 193 8.83 31.98 -29.16
C MET A 193 8.57 33.36 -28.57
N LYS A 194 8.98 34.40 -29.32
CA LYS A 194 8.32 35.71 -29.31
C LYS A 194 8.17 36.18 -30.75
N GLY A 195 6.92 36.15 -31.21
CA GLY A 195 6.39 36.76 -32.41
C GLY A 195 4.89 36.87 -32.21
#